data_AF-A0A7S4WDK1-F1
#
_entry.id   AF-A0A7S4WDK1-F1
#
_cell.length_a   1.000
_cell.length_b   1.000
_cell.length_c   1.000
_cell.angle_alpha   90.00
_cell.angle_beta   90.00
_cell.angle_gamma   90.00
#
_symmetry.space_group_name_H-M   'P 1'
#
loop_
_entity.id
_entity.type
_entity.pdbx_description
1 polymer ?
#
loop_
_entity_poly.entity_id
_entity_poly.type
_entity_poly.pdbx_seq_one_letter_code
_entity_poly.pdbx_strand_id
1 'polypeptide(L)'
;MMARPSQAFCALLALTLAAPAEGRCAWQHEDCSHTGCCQIAGHRCFRKNARWAGCMRSCHPGVHHHDPPQHRTPWACEPVGPHHRDCAAKGEFCGHLGCCKQAGHKCYEKDVHWASCRPSCQPDQLHHEDPLEHRTPWTCREIRSHENRDDGDEWSEDYGRDADDEADEIKREEAEEGQGGHSEDLSKNWRGGLQATHFWDCNGGGCDASELRPWNLREYKYAPHYAPTDPAKHGGALYGEKLWLTGAASDSLTRLLGPDSDCCGSDGDGGGGCGQCLLVKTRESDHPDWLAVVMKKNRCPPWSNGCDKVHYDIAVPGFDNLQYSTANVCGDHSRSDTYIQRHHSAICGSVAPRHCNCHQLPSGTPEQRQIRDGCLLFKAWGWHHGTPKLDYRPVPCPRNFVDWVRVGKAFDQNGVLSLAGVRNASLALGGAPPALPPAPVPWSGRHAAGILGLGLLALAPLSRVALRWWRGRHGVEEPCSAEEGRLIMQ
;
A
#
# COMPACT_ATOMS: atom_id res chain seq x y z
N MET A 1 30.76 12.26 69.00
CA MET A 1 29.86 13.39 68.66
C MET A 1 29.98 13.68 67.16
N MET A 2 28.83 13.94 66.52
CA MET A 2 28.63 14.39 65.13
C MET A 2 28.87 13.32 64.04
N ALA A 3 27.86 12.51 63.66
CA ALA A 3 26.70 12.79 62.80
C ALA A 3 27.07 13.05 61.32
N ARG A 4 26.84 12.04 60.47
CA ARG A 4 26.81 12.14 58.99
C ARG A 4 25.36 12.36 58.55
N PRO A 5 25.09 13.20 57.53
CA PRO A 5 23.74 13.48 57.06
C PRO A 5 23.21 12.42 56.09
N SER A 6 21.89 12.27 56.14
CA SER A 6 21.02 11.41 55.33
C SER A 6 21.09 11.65 53.83
N GLN A 7 20.99 10.57 53.05
CA GLN A 7 20.21 10.56 51.82
C GLN A 7 19.21 9.40 51.90
N ALA A 8 17.94 9.77 52.07
CA ALA A 8 16.81 8.87 52.01
C ALA A 8 16.61 8.44 50.55
N PHE A 9 16.57 7.13 50.31
CA PHE A 9 16.17 6.55 49.05
C PHE A 9 14.65 6.76 48.86
N CYS A 10 14.30 7.39 47.74
CA CYS A 10 12.94 7.48 47.22
C CYS A 10 12.32 6.09 47.07
N ALA A 11 11.27 5.83 47.84
CA ALA A 11 10.14 5.05 47.36
C ALA A 11 9.20 6.04 46.66
N LEU A 12 8.76 5.72 45.43
CA LEU A 12 7.42 6.00 44.93
C LEU A 12 7.22 5.30 43.58
N LEU A 13 6.10 4.60 43.49
CA LEU A 13 5.62 3.85 42.34
C LEU A 13 5.51 4.75 41.10
N ALA A 14 5.92 4.23 39.95
CA ALA A 14 5.45 4.70 38.65
C ALA A 14 4.74 3.55 37.94
N LEU A 15 3.41 3.52 38.05
CA LEU A 15 2.56 2.83 37.07
C LEU A 15 2.74 3.52 35.72
N THR A 16 3.20 2.80 34.70
CA THR A 16 3.18 3.28 33.32
C THR A 16 2.06 2.56 32.57
N LEU A 17 1.08 3.36 32.14
CA LEU A 17 -0.11 3.02 31.37
C LEU A 17 0.25 2.31 30.06
N ALA A 18 -0.38 1.16 29.81
CA ALA A 18 -0.47 0.57 28.49
C ALA A 18 -1.52 1.35 27.66
N ALA A 19 -1.14 1.90 26.51
CA ALA A 19 -2.07 2.48 25.54
C ALA A 19 -2.81 1.36 24.76
N PRO A 20 -4.07 1.55 24.33
CA PRO A 20 -4.88 0.54 23.65
C PRO A 20 -4.73 0.67 22.12
N ALA A 21 -5.05 -0.39 21.38
CA ALA A 21 -5.11 -0.35 19.92
C ALA A 21 -6.47 0.22 19.46
N GLU A 22 -6.48 1.36 18.78
CA GLU A 22 -7.70 1.95 18.20
C GLU A 22 -8.04 1.34 16.84
N GLY A 23 -9.29 0.91 16.66
CA GLY A 23 -9.81 0.26 15.46
C GLY A 23 -10.14 1.27 14.36
N ARG A 24 -9.66 1.02 13.12
CA ARG A 24 -9.92 1.88 11.96
C ARG A 24 -11.26 1.52 11.29
N CYS A 25 -12.09 2.50 10.94
CA CYS A 25 -13.37 2.30 10.23
C CYS A 25 -13.20 1.79 8.79
N ALA A 26 -14.26 1.19 8.23
CA ALA A 26 -14.27 0.62 6.88
C ALA A 26 -14.63 1.64 5.79
N TRP A 27 -14.11 1.47 4.57
CA TRP A 27 -14.48 2.28 3.39
C TRP A 27 -15.81 1.85 2.78
N GLN A 28 -16.30 2.60 1.79
CA GLN A 28 -17.55 2.27 1.10
C GLN A 28 -17.53 0.86 0.51
N HIS A 29 -18.59 0.10 0.78
CA HIS A 29 -18.79 -1.30 0.39
C HIS A 29 -17.79 -2.31 0.98
N GLU A 30 -16.83 -1.88 1.80
CA GLU A 30 -16.01 -2.80 2.58
C GLU A 30 -16.81 -3.42 3.72
N ASP A 31 -16.32 -4.57 4.21
CA ASP A 31 -16.89 -5.19 5.40
C ASP A 31 -16.62 -4.30 6.60
N CYS A 32 -17.68 -3.69 7.11
CA CYS A 32 -17.65 -2.80 8.25
C CYS A 32 -18.08 -3.49 9.53
N SER A 33 -18.29 -4.79 9.46
CA SER A 33 -18.78 -5.58 10.56
C SER A 33 -17.93 -5.54 11.82
N HIS A 34 -16.62 -5.69 11.67
CA HIS A 34 -15.66 -5.67 12.75
C HIS A 34 -15.51 -4.30 13.39
N THR A 35 -15.83 -3.24 12.66
CA THR A 35 -15.55 -1.86 13.04
C THR A 35 -16.83 -1.11 13.45
N GLY A 36 -18.00 -1.54 12.97
CA GLY A 36 -19.28 -0.89 13.19
C GLY A 36 -19.33 0.56 12.69
N CYS A 37 -18.34 0.99 11.90
CA CYS A 37 -18.18 2.38 11.51
C CYS A 37 -17.66 2.52 10.09
N CYS A 38 -18.03 3.64 9.46
CA CYS A 38 -17.67 3.96 8.08
C CYS A 38 -16.81 5.20 8.02
N GLN A 39 -15.78 5.15 7.17
CA GLN A 39 -14.86 6.27 6.99
C GLN A 39 -15.48 7.43 6.20
N ILE A 40 -16.42 7.14 5.29
CA ILE A 40 -17.10 8.18 4.51
C ILE A 40 -18.23 8.80 5.35
N ALA A 41 -18.16 10.11 5.56
CA ALA A 41 -19.21 10.86 6.23
C ALA A 41 -20.59 10.64 5.57
N GLY A 42 -21.61 10.37 6.41
CA GLY A 42 -22.97 10.04 5.95
C GLY A 42 -23.18 8.59 5.48
N HIS A 43 -22.16 7.73 5.56
CA HIS A 43 -22.32 6.28 5.40
C HIS A 43 -22.57 5.62 6.75
N ARG A 44 -23.30 4.51 6.73
CA ARG A 44 -23.56 3.66 7.88
C ARG A 44 -23.23 2.22 7.54
N CYS A 45 -22.81 1.48 8.56
CA CYS A 45 -22.57 0.06 8.40
C CYS A 45 -23.92 -0.66 8.43
N PHE A 46 -24.24 -1.44 7.40
CA PHE A 46 -25.51 -2.16 7.29
C PHE A 46 -25.28 -3.65 7.19
N ARG A 47 -25.97 -4.44 8.01
CA ARG A 47 -25.85 -5.89 8.01
C ARG A 47 -26.43 -6.48 6.74
N LYS A 48 -25.66 -7.34 6.08
CA LYS A 48 -26.19 -8.24 5.05
C LYS A 48 -26.74 -9.50 5.73
N ASN A 49 -25.87 -10.20 6.44
CA ASN A 49 -26.14 -11.45 7.13
C ASN A 49 -25.16 -11.62 8.32
N ALA A 50 -25.18 -12.78 8.99
CA ALA A 50 -24.34 -13.08 10.16
C ALA A 50 -22.83 -13.09 9.90
N ARG A 51 -22.38 -12.94 8.64
CA ARG A 51 -20.97 -12.95 8.25
C ARG A 51 -20.51 -11.68 7.54
N TRP A 52 -21.40 -10.73 7.27
CA TRP A 52 -21.06 -9.56 6.46
C TRP A 52 -21.91 -8.33 6.78
N ALA A 53 -21.28 -7.17 6.84
CA ALA A 53 -21.94 -5.87 6.88
C ALA A 53 -21.22 -4.89 5.95
N GLY A 54 -21.95 -4.09 5.16
CA GLY A 54 -21.34 -3.16 4.19
C GLY A 54 -21.49 -1.70 4.58
N CYS A 55 -20.43 -0.91 4.37
CA CYS A 55 -20.48 0.54 4.55
C CYS A 55 -21.17 1.24 3.38
N MET A 56 -22.41 1.70 3.57
CA MET A 56 -23.24 2.27 2.50
C MET A 56 -23.97 3.52 2.96
N ARG A 57 -24.31 4.40 2.02
CA ARG A 57 -25.14 5.58 2.32
C ARG A 57 -26.58 5.20 2.65
N SER A 58 -27.10 4.15 2.02
CA SER A 58 -28.45 3.62 2.23
C SER A 58 -28.48 2.11 2.00
N CYS A 59 -29.44 1.43 2.62
CA CYS A 59 -29.66 -0.01 2.46
C CYS A 59 -31.16 -0.30 2.48
N HIS A 60 -31.63 -1.18 1.60
CA HIS A 60 -33.02 -1.64 1.54
C HIS A 60 -33.08 -3.16 1.71
N PRO A 61 -33.89 -3.71 2.65
CA PRO A 61 -33.95 -5.16 2.85
C PRO A 61 -34.29 -5.93 1.57
N GLY A 62 -33.65 -7.09 1.39
CA GLY A 62 -33.87 -7.96 0.23
C GLY A 62 -32.62 -8.17 -0.62
N VAL A 63 -32.79 -8.82 -1.78
CA VAL A 63 -31.67 -9.17 -2.67
C VAL A 63 -31.23 -7.96 -3.48
N HIS A 64 -29.95 -7.59 -3.38
CA HIS A 64 -29.38 -6.50 -4.16
C HIS A 64 -28.81 -7.07 -5.46
N HIS A 65 -29.37 -6.70 -6.62
CA HIS A 65 -28.92 -7.22 -7.92
C HIS A 65 -27.51 -6.75 -8.33
N HIS A 66 -26.99 -5.72 -7.68
CA HIS A 66 -25.63 -5.23 -7.87
C HIS A 66 -24.59 -6.08 -7.14
N ASP A 67 -25.01 -6.96 -6.21
CA ASP A 67 -24.10 -7.95 -5.65
C ASP A 67 -23.63 -8.93 -6.74
N PRO A 68 -22.38 -9.42 -6.65
CA PRO A 68 -21.90 -10.50 -7.51
C PRO A 68 -22.90 -11.66 -7.52
N PRO A 69 -23.16 -12.31 -8.68
CA PRO A 69 -24.21 -13.34 -8.80
C PRO A 69 -24.20 -14.40 -7.70
N GLN A 70 -23.01 -14.85 -7.29
CA GLN A 70 -22.80 -15.83 -6.23
C GLN A 70 -23.09 -15.31 -4.81
N HIS A 71 -23.21 -14.00 -4.64
CA HIS A 71 -23.44 -13.33 -3.36
C HIS A 71 -24.77 -12.56 -3.32
N ARG A 72 -25.66 -12.73 -4.30
CA ARG A 72 -27.01 -12.14 -4.32
C ARG A 72 -27.94 -12.79 -3.29
N THR A 73 -27.56 -12.73 -2.02
CA THR A 73 -28.35 -13.16 -0.88
C THR A 73 -29.07 -11.95 -0.25
N PRO A 74 -30.18 -12.18 0.48
CA PRO A 74 -30.92 -11.08 1.09
C PRO A 74 -30.06 -10.28 2.08
N TRP A 75 -30.14 -8.95 2.00
CA TRP A 75 -29.64 -8.04 3.01
C TRP A 75 -30.69 -7.83 4.10
N ALA A 76 -30.28 -7.91 5.36
CA ALA A 76 -31.11 -7.49 6.49
C ALA A 76 -31.25 -5.96 6.56
N CYS A 77 -30.21 -5.23 6.15
CA CYS A 77 -30.11 -3.77 6.20
C CYS A 77 -30.32 -3.15 7.58
N GLU A 78 -30.11 -3.94 8.63
CA GLU A 78 -30.05 -3.46 10.01
C GLU A 78 -28.74 -2.68 10.21
N PRO A 79 -28.76 -1.48 10.80
CA PRO A 79 -27.53 -0.74 11.08
C PRO A 79 -26.67 -1.49 12.11
N VAL A 80 -25.38 -1.61 11.82
CA VAL A 80 -24.36 -2.10 12.75
C VAL A 80 -23.62 -0.89 13.28
N GLY A 81 -23.49 -0.80 14.59
CA GLY A 81 -22.79 0.31 15.23
C GLY A 81 -22.57 0.06 16.72
N PRO A 82 -21.92 1.00 17.42
CA PRO A 82 -21.55 0.84 18.83
C PRO A 82 -22.72 0.45 19.77
N HIS A 83 -23.94 0.85 19.40
CA HIS A 83 -25.16 0.67 20.18
C HIS A 83 -26.09 -0.46 19.69
N HIS A 84 -25.81 -1.09 18.54
CA HIS A 84 -26.63 -2.17 17.99
C HIS A 84 -25.74 -3.37 17.67
N ARG A 85 -25.23 -3.97 18.75
CA ARG A 85 -24.27 -5.06 18.72
C ARG A 85 -25.01 -6.36 18.44
N ASP A 86 -24.96 -6.82 17.21
CA ASP A 86 -25.47 -8.12 16.82
C ASP A 86 -24.55 -9.25 17.32
N CYS A 87 -24.35 -9.31 18.64
CA CYS A 87 -23.43 -10.28 19.24
C CYS A 87 -23.89 -11.70 18.93
N ALA A 88 -22.92 -12.60 18.76
CA ALA A 88 -23.22 -14.00 18.48
C ALA A 88 -23.79 -14.69 19.73
N ALA A 89 -24.75 -15.61 19.54
CA ALA A 89 -25.15 -16.48 20.62
C ALA A 89 -24.07 -17.56 20.90
N LYS A 90 -24.24 -18.32 21.97
CA LYS A 90 -23.35 -19.41 22.35
C LYS A 90 -23.23 -20.39 21.19
N GLY A 91 -22.01 -20.72 20.81
CA GLY A 91 -21.76 -21.66 19.71
C GLY A 91 -21.90 -21.06 18.30
N GLU A 92 -22.42 -19.83 18.16
CA GLU A 92 -22.48 -19.15 16.87
C GLU A 92 -21.15 -18.51 16.48
N PHE A 93 -21.02 -18.16 15.21
CA PHE A 93 -19.84 -17.50 14.69
C PHE A 93 -19.73 -16.08 15.24
N CYS A 94 -18.72 -15.81 16.05
CA CYS A 94 -18.52 -14.52 16.70
C CYS A 94 -17.35 -13.71 16.13
N GLY A 95 -16.61 -14.29 15.18
CA GLY A 95 -15.38 -13.69 14.64
C GLY A 95 -15.60 -12.27 14.12
N HIS A 96 -16.80 -12.02 13.60
CA HIS A 96 -17.28 -10.77 13.03
C HIS A 96 -17.24 -9.55 13.95
N LEU A 97 -17.63 -9.70 15.22
CA LEU A 97 -17.81 -8.57 16.16
C LEU A 97 -17.00 -8.73 17.44
N GLY A 98 -16.45 -9.92 17.71
CA GLY A 98 -15.72 -10.18 18.96
C GLY A 98 -16.58 -10.09 20.23
N CYS A 99 -17.91 -10.11 20.11
CA CYS A 99 -18.82 -10.05 21.25
C CYS A 99 -19.84 -11.19 21.28
N CYS A 100 -20.32 -11.51 22.48
CA CYS A 100 -21.22 -12.62 22.77
C CYS A 100 -22.47 -12.15 23.51
N LYS A 101 -23.64 -12.69 23.15
CA LYS A 101 -24.92 -12.40 23.83
C LYS A 101 -24.94 -12.89 25.28
N GLN A 102 -24.26 -14.00 25.56
CA GLN A 102 -24.24 -14.63 26.87
C GLN A 102 -23.18 -13.98 27.77
N ALA A 103 -23.61 -13.53 28.95
CA ALA A 103 -22.69 -13.05 29.98
C ALA A 103 -21.60 -14.09 30.29
N GLY A 104 -20.36 -13.63 30.45
CA GLY A 104 -19.20 -14.47 30.72
C GLY A 104 -18.70 -15.29 29.52
N HIS A 105 -19.34 -15.22 28.35
CA HIS A 105 -18.77 -15.79 27.13
C HIS A 105 -17.84 -14.81 26.45
N LYS A 106 -16.76 -15.33 25.88
CA LYS A 106 -15.87 -14.58 25.01
C LYS A 106 -15.83 -15.20 23.64
N CYS A 107 -15.49 -14.40 22.64
CA CYS A 107 -15.29 -14.91 21.30
C CYS A 107 -13.89 -15.51 21.20
N TYR A 108 -13.81 -16.82 21.03
CA TYR A 108 -12.53 -17.51 20.86
C TYR A 108 -12.40 -17.98 19.42
N GLU A 109 -11.26 -17.69 18.81
CA GLU A 109 -10.88 -18.21 17.52
C GLU A 109 -10.56 -19.70 17.63
N LYS A 110 -11.06 -20.46 16.67
CA LYS A 110 -10.64 -21.83 16.43
C LYS A 110 -9.54 -21.87 15.39
N ASP A 111 -9.84 -21.27 14.24
CA ASP A 111 -9.01 -21.17 13.06
C ASP A 111 -9.42 -19.92 12.26
N VAL A 112 -8.82 -19.72 11.09
CA VAL A 112 -9.08 -18.56 10.23
C VAL A 112 -10.52 -18.47 9.69
N HIS A 113 -11.30 -19.56 9.76
CA HIS A 113 -12.66 -19.64 9.23
C HIS A 113 -13.73 -19.67 10.32
N TRP A 114 -13.36 -19.99 11.57
CA TRP A 114 -14.30 -20.13 12.67
C TRP A 114 -13.81 -19.51 13.97
N ALA A 115 -14.70 -18.75 14.60
CA ALA A 115 -14.57 -18.32 15.99
C ALA A 115 -15.94 -18.44 16.66
N SER A 116 -15.99 -18.80 17.93
CA SER A 116 -17.27 -18.99 18.61
C SER A 116 -17.33 -18.47 20.04
N CYS A 117 -18.53 -18.06 20.44
CA CYS A 117 -18.84 -17.63 21.79
C CYS A 117 -18.85 -18.81 22.75
N ARG A 118 -17.87 -18.85 23.65
CA ARG A 118 -17.70 -19.91 24.66
C ARG A 118 -17.28 -19.30 26.01
N PRO A 119 -17.58 -19.97 27.13
CA PRO A 119 -17.16 -19.49 28.45
C PRO A 119 -15.65 -19.68 28.70
N SER A 120 -15.02 -20.63 28.01
CA SER A 120 -13.60 -20.95 28.12
C SER A 120 -13.08 -21.61 26.85
N CYS A 121 -11.79 -21.50 26.58
CA CYS A 121 -11.11 -22.16 25.46
C CYS A 121 -9.71 -22.63 25.92
N GLN A 122 -9.31 -23.85 25.55
CA GLN A 122 -7.96 -24.36 25.80
C GLN A 122 -7.23 -24.59 24.47
N PRO A 123 -6.06 -23.95 24.26
CA PRO A 123 -5.29 -24.13 23.03
C PRO A 123 -4.96 -25.59 22.75
N ASP A 124 -4.88 -25.94 21.47
CA ASP A 124 -4.46 -27.25 20.97
C ASP A 124 -5.35 -28.45 21.41
N GLN A 125 -6.53 -28.18 21.97
CA GLN A 125 -7.50 -29.21 22.36
C GLN A 125 -8.56 -29.44 21.29
N LEU A 126 -8.93 -30.70 21.10
CA LEU A 126 -10.09 -31.09 20.30
C LEU A 126 -11.36 -30.93 21.13
N HIS A 127 -12.30 -30.11 20.67
CA HIS A 127 -13.58 -29.94 21.35
C HIS A 127 -14.58 -30.99 20.87
N HIS A 128 -15.04 -31.85 21.80
CA HIS A 128 -16.01 -32.92 21.51
C HIS A 128 -17.39 -32.39 21.07
N GLU A 129 -17.72 -31.14 21.42
CA GLU A 129 -18.93 -30.44 20.98
C GLU A 129 -18.88 -30.05 19.49
N ASP A 130 -17.69 -30.03 18.87
CA ASP A 130 -17.57 -29.73 17.45
C ASP A 130 -18.05 -30.95 16.63
N PRO A 131 -18.70 -30.75 15.46
CA PRO A 131 -19.04 -31.82 14.53
C PRO A 131 -17.80 -32.68 14.21
N LEU A 132 -17.98 -34.00 14.10
CA LEU A 132 -16.87 -34.95 13.90
C LEU A 132 -15.93 -34.56 12.75
N GLU A 133 -16.48 -34.06 11.65
CA GLU A 133 -15.75 -33.58 10.46
C GLU A 133 -14.93 -32.30 10.69
N HIS A 134 -15.25 -31.56 11.75
CA HIS A 134 -14.61 -30.31 12.11
C HIS A 134 -13.90 -30.39 13.46
N ARG A 135 -13.69 -31.56 14.07
CA ARG A 135 -12.93 -31.65 15.33
C ARG A 135 -11.44 -31.45 15.08
N THR A 136 -11.04 -30.19 14.96
CA THR A 136 -9.66 -29.74 14.83
C THR A 136 -9.25 -28.93 16.07
N PRO A 137 -7.94 -28.79 16.32
CA PRO A 137 -7.44 -28.01 17.46
C PRO A 137 -7.83 -26.54 17.35
N TRP A 138 -8.14 -25.91 18.48
CA TRP A 138 -8.46 -24.48 18.54
C TRP A 138 -7.21 -23.63 18.84
N THR A 139 -7.07 -22.47 18.18
CA THR A 139 -6.05 -21.46 18.55
C THR A 139 -6.38 -20.79 19.88
N CYS A 140 -7.67 -20.69 20.22
CA CYS A 140 -8.18 -20.03 21.43
C CYS A 140 -7.76 -18.56 21.57
N ARG A 141 -7.43 -17.89 20.46
CA ARG A 141 -7.18 -16.46 20.46
C ARG A 141 -8.50 -15.72 20.76
N GLU A 142 -8.52 -14.92 21.81
CA GLU A 142 -9.70 -14.12 22.17
C GLU A 142 -9.87 -12.96 21.18
N ILE A 143 -11.01 -12.91 20.49
CA ILE A 143 -11.42 -11.79 19.64
C ILE A 143 -12.30 -10.89 20.51
N ARG A 144 -11.95 -9.62 20.64
CA ARG A 144 -12.68 -8.64 21.47
C ARG A 144 -13.45 -7.68 20.59
N SER A 145 -14.63 -7.26 21.03
CA SER A 145 -15.30 -6.11 20.44
C SER A 145 -14.50 -4.83 20.69
N HIS A 146 -14.46 -3.95 19.71
CA HIS A 146 -13.96 -2.58 19.88
C HIS A 146 -14.94 -1.79 20.76
N GLU A 147 -14.85 -1.97 22.08
CA GLU A 147 -15.30 -0.96 23.03
C GLU A 147 -14.12 -0.04 23.35
N ASN A 148 -14.33 1.24 23.09
CA ASN A 148 -13.61 2.29 23.80
C ASN A 148 -13.81 2.09 25.30
N ARG A 149 -12.75 2.44 26.02
CA ARG A 149 -12.68 2.53 27.47
C ARG A 149 -13.81 3.41 28.01
N ASP A 150 -14.83 2.78 28.58
CA ASP A 150 -15.59 3.37 29.66
C ASP A 150 -14.94 2.90 30.96
N ASP A 151 -13.91 3.61 31.42
CA ASP A 151 -13.66 3.70 32.85
C ASP A 151 -14.75 4.64 33.38
N GLY A 152 -15.71 4.04 34.07
CA GLY A 152 -16.85 4.76 34.61
C GLY A 152 -16.41 5.76 35.66
N ASP A 153 -17.00 6.95 35.60
CA ASP A 153 -17.28 7.75 36.78
C ASP A 153 -18.64 8.43 36.62
N GLU A 154 -19.32 8.44 37.75
CA GLU A 154 -20.72 8.72 38.02
C GLU A 154 -20.93 10.24 38.29
N TRP A 155 -22.18 10.71 38.12
CA TRP A 155 -22.73 12.05 38.45
C TRP A 155 -22.44 13.17 37.42
N SER A 156 -23.36 14.03 37.00
CA SER A 156 -24.80 14.21 37.24
C SER A 156 -25.32 15.30 36.29
N GLU A 157 -26.63 15.24 36.04
CA GLU A 157 -27.55 16.21 35.44
C GLU A 157 -27.11 17.69 35.26
N ASP A 158 -27.54 18.24 34.11
CA ASP A 158 -28.27 19.53 33.96
C ASP A 158 -27.62 20.67 33.13
N TYR A 159 -28.47 21.24 32.25
CA TYR A 159 -28.35 22.39 31.31
C TYR A 159 -27.30 22.27 30.17
N GLY A 160 -27.56 22.43 28.87
CA GLY A 160 -28.62 23.11 28.12
C GLY A 160 -28.03 24.22 27.24
N ARG A 161 -28.07 24.07 25.89
CA ARG A 161 -27.87 25.11 24.83
C ARG A 161 -26.44 25.74 24.72
N ASP A 162 -25.92 26.24 23.60
CA ASP A 162 -26.41 26.67 22.28
C ASP A 162 -25.34 26.38 21.19
N ALA A 163 -25.73 26.56 19.93
CA ALA A 163 -25.06 26.11 18.71
C ALA A 163 -24.36 27.27 17.98
N ASP A 164 -23.23 27.75 18.50
CA ASP A 164 -22.51 28.84 17.84
C ASP A 164 -21.03 28.90 18.29
N ASP A 165 -20.21 27.91 17.92
CA ASP A 165 -18.73 27.99 18.00
C ASP A 165 -17.99 27.13 16.94
N GLU A 166 -18.66 26.81 15.83
CA GLU A 166 -18.09 26.03 14.71
C GLU A 166 -17.28 26.92 13.74
N ALA A 167 -16.28 27.64 14.26
CA ALA A 167 -15.38 28.45 13.44
C ALA A 167 -13.91 28.49 13.91
N ASP A 168 -13.58 27.98 15.09
CA ASP A 168 -12.21 28.02 15.63
C ASP A 168 -11.47 26.66 15.65
N GLU A 169 -12.12 25.57 15.21
CA GLU A 169 -11.54 24.22 15.21
C GLU A 169 -10.58 23.97 14.01
N ILE A 170 -10.70 24.73 12.92
CA ILE A 170 -9.91 24.53 11.68
C ILE A 170 -8.44 25.02 11.82
N LYS A 171 -8.09 25.81 12.85
CA LYS A 171 -6.73 26.36 12.99
C LYS A 171 -5.81 25.59 13.93
N ARG A 172 -6.27 24.48 14.52
CA ARG A 172 -5.42 23.59 15.33
C ARG A 172 -5.13 22.24 14.67
N GLU A 173 -5.87 21.88 13.62
CA GLU A 173 -5.70 20.60 12.92
C GLU A 173 -4.51 20.56 11.93
N GLU A 174 -3.97 21.72 11.50
CA GLU A 174 -2.79 21.76 10.61
C GLU A 174 -1.44 21.66 11.34
N ALA A 175 -1.43 21.53 12.67
CA ALA A 175 -0.20 21.45 13.47
C ALA A 175 0.11 20.05 14.05
N GLU A 176 -0.79 19.06 13.92
CA GLU A 176 -0.62 17.72 14.49
C GLU A 176 -0.63 16.56 13.47
N GLU A 177 -0.71 16.80 12.15
CA GLU A 177 -0.50 15.77 11.10
C GLU A 177 1.00 15.43 10.86
N GLY A 178 1.80 15.37 11.93
CA GLY A 178 3.23 15.15 11.85
C GLY A 178 3.72 13.78 12.33
N GLN A 179 2.99 13.06 13.20
CA GLN A 179 3.58 11.94 13.97
C GLN A 179 2.58 10.84 14.36
N GLY A 180 1.88 10.23 13.41
CA GLY A 180 1.15 8.98 13.62
C GLY A 180 2.07 7.75 13.54
N GLY A 181 3.04 7.63 14.45
CA GLY A 181 4.00 6.51 14.45
C GLY A 181 3.33 5.16 14.75
N HIS A 182 3.40 4.21 13.82
CA HIS A 182 3.13 2.80 14.12
C HIS A 182 4.15 2.32 15.17
N SER A 183 3.71 2.11 16.41
CA SER A 183 4.55 1.64 17.53
C SER A 183 4.81 0.13 17.47
N GLU A 184 5.27 -0.36 16.31
CA GLU A 184 5.91 -1.67 16.20
C GLU A 184 7.34 -1.55 16.73
N ASP A 185 7.72 -2.39 17.71
CA ASP A 185 9.10 -2.43 18.20
C ASP A 185 10.01 -3.06 17.12
N LEU A 186 10.57 -2.19 16.27
CA LEU A 186 11.46 -2.57 15.17
C LEU A 186 12.81 -3.10 15.64
N SER A 187 13.09 -3.17 16.96
CA SER A 187 14.30 -3.82 17.47
C SER A 187 14.18 -5.34 17.59
N LYS A 188 12.96 -5.90 17.57
CA LYS A 188 12.67 -7.32 17.83
C LYS A 188 12.20 -8.08 16.59
N ASN A 189 12.09 -9.41 16.71
CA ASN A 189 11.47 -10.33 15.76
C ASN A 189 12.11 -10.42 14.36
N TRP A 190 13.35 -9.96 14.22
CA TRP A 190 14.14 -10.13 13.00
C TRP A 190 14.66 -11.57 12.88
N ARG A 191 14.56 -12.11 11.66
CA ARG A 191 15.18 -13.37 11.25
C ARG A 191 16.27 -13.04 10.24
N GLY A 192 17.43 -13.68 10.34
CA GLY A 192 18.52 -13.49 9.39
C GLY A 192 18.57 -14.58 8.32
N GLY A 193 19.31 -14.32 7.26
CA GLY A 193 19.68 -15.33 6.28
C GLY A 193 18.63 -15.65 5.21
N LEU A 194 17.66 -14.76 4.99
CA LEU A 194 16.80 -14.85 3.81
C LEU A 194 17.66 -14.61 2.55
N GLN A 195 17.77 -15.61 1.69
CA GLN A 195 18.43 -15.43 0.41
C GLN A 195 17.55 -14.56 -0.49
N ALA A 196 18.13 -13.51 -1.06
CA ALA A 196 17.45 -12.71 -2.07
C ALA A 196 18.16 -12.78 -3.42
N THR A 197 17.37 -12.62 -4.49
CA THR A 197 17.80 -12.35 -5.86
C THR A 197 16.95 -11.22 -6.43
N HIS A 198 17.11 -10.93 -7.72
CA HIS A 198 16.30 -9.98 -8.45
C HIS A 198 15.89 -10.52 -9.82
N PHE A 199 14.71 -10.11 -10.29
CA PHE A 199 14.21 -10.46 -11.63
C PHE A 199 13.38 -9.32 -12.23
N TRP A 200 13.21 -9.34 -13.55
CA TRP A 200 12.14 -8.61 -14.23
C TRP A 200 11.95 -9.19 -15.63
N ASP A 201 11.19 -10.28 -15.70
CA ASP A 201 10.98 -11.06 -16.92
C ASP A 201 9.77 -10.57 -17.75
N CYS A 202 9.08 -9.52 -17.27
CA CYS A 202 7.83 -8.96 -17.79
C CYS A 202 6.64 -9.93 -17.81
N ASN A 203 6.80 -11.16 -17.33
CA ASN A 203 5.72 -12.11 -17.26
C ASN A 203 4.79 -11.76 -16.10
N GLY A 204 3.49 -12.07 -16.21
CA GLY A 204 2.53 -11.76 -15.15
C GLY A 204 2.93 -12.36 -13.80
N GLY A 205 2.58 -11.67 -12.72
CA GLY A 205 2.76 -12.19 -11.37
C GLY A 205 1.75 -13.28 -11.08
N GLY A 206 2.19 -14.40 -10.48
CA GLY A 206 1.31 -15.53 -10.17
C GLY A 206 0.07 -15.15 -9.36
N CYS A 207 0.17 -14.13 -8.49
CA CYS A 207 -0.97 -13.63 -7.73
C CYS A 207 -2.08 -13.04 -8.61
N ASP A 208 -1.74 -12.53 -9.81
CA ASP A 208 -2.70 -11.91 -10.72
C ASP A 208 -3.33 -12.92 -11.70
N ALA A 209 -2.81 -14.14 -11.76
CA ALA A 209 -3.21 -15.13 -12.76
C ALA A 209 -4.71 -15.49 -12.64
N SER A 210 -5.22 -15.59 -11.41
CA SER A 210 -6.63 -15.87 -11.11
C SER A 210 -7.57 -14.73 -11.45
N GLU A 211 -7.05 -13.51 -11.58
CA GLU A 211 -7.87 -12.32 -11.81
C GLU A 211 -8.23 -12.18 -13.28
N LEU A 212 -7.34 -12.60 -14.19
CA LEU A 212 -7.52 -12.45 -15.62
C LEU A 212 -8.65 -13.35 -16.16
N ARG A 213 -9.81 -12.75 -16.43
CA ARG A 213 -11.05 -13.46 -16.75
C ARG A 213 -11.80 -12.80 -17.92
N PRO A 214 -11.96 -13.48 -19.07
CA PRO A 214 -11.39 -14.80 -19.40
C PRO A 214 -9.86 -14.75 -19.49
N TRP A 215 -9.22 -15.93 -19.37
CA TRP A 215 -7.77 -16.02 -19.52
C TRP A 215 -7.33 -15.46 -20.88
N ASN A 216 -6.41 -14.50 -20.85
CA ASN A 216 -5.84 -13.89 -22.03
C ASN A 216 -4.32 -13.77 -21.88
N LEU A 217 -3.58 -14.68 -22.51
CA LEU A 217 -2.12 -14.68 -22.42
C LEU A 217 -1.50 -13.33 -22.82
N ARG A 218 -2.13 -12.56 -23.72
CA ARG A 218 -1.60 -11.25 -24.13
C ARG A 218 -1.52 -10.26 -22.96
N GLU A 219 -2.47 -10.31 -22.05
CA GLU A 219 -2.60 -9.36 -20.95
C GLU A 219 -1.99 -9.85 -19.63
N TYR A 220 -1.53 -11.10 -19.58
CA TYR A 220 -0.80 -11.65 -18.44
C TYR A 220 0.67 -11.19 -18.42
N LYS A 221 0.88 -9.91 -18.09
CA LYS A 221 2.20 -9.26 -18.05
C LYS A 221 2.42 -8.53 -16.72
N TYR A 222 3.67 -8.33 -16.32
CA TYR A 222 3.99 -7.70 -15.05
C TYR A 222 3.61 -6.21 -15.06
N ALA A 223 2.91 -5.74 -14.02
CA ALA A 223 2.43 -4.36 -13.95
C ALA A 223 3.57 -3.38 -13.59
N PRO A 224 3.65 -2.20 -14.23
CA PRO A 224 4.61 -1.15 -13.86
C PRO A 224 4.50 -0.70 -12.39
N HIS A 225 3.30 -0.80 -11.80
CA HIS A 225 3.05 -0.54 -10.38
C HIS A 225 3.94 -1.39 -9.45
N TYR A 226 4.36 -2.57 -9.90
CA TYR A 226 5.16 -3.50 -9.12
C TYR A 226 6.66 -3.15 -9.13
N ALA A 227 7.09 -2.16 -9.92
CA ALA A 227 8.45 -1.66 -9.84
C ALA A 227 8.71 -1.00 -8.46
N PRO A 228 9.95 -1.02 -7.96
CA PRO A 228 10.31 -0.38 -6.71
C PRO A 228 9.78 1.06 -6.64
N THR A 229 9.14 1.39 -5.54
CA THR A 229 8.41 2.66 -5.39
C THR A 229 8.82 3.36 -4.11
N ASP A 230 9.00 4.67 -4.19
CA ASP A 230 9.39 5.51 -3.05
C ASP A 230 8.13 5.84 -2.22
N PRO A 231 8.04 5.40 -0.95
CA PRO A 231 6.90 5.68 -0.08
C PRO A 231 6.57 7.18 0.03
N ALA A 232 7.56 8.07 -0.08
CA ALA A 232 7.34 9.52 -0.01
C ALA A 232 6.45 10.06 -1.14
N LYS A 233 6.36 9.35 -2.27
CA LYS A 233 5.44 9.69 -3.38
C LYS A 233 4.00 9.23 -3.12
N HIS A 234 3.77 8.49 -2.04
CA HIS A 234 2.51 7.80 -1.74
C HIS A 234 2.10 7.99 -0.26
N GLY A 235 2.29 9.20 0.29
CA GLY A 235 1.86 9.54 1.64
C GLY A 235 2.81 9.09 2.77
N GLY A 236 4.01 8.62 2.44
CA GLY A 236 5.06 8.35 3.41
C GLY A 236 5.23 6.88 3.79
N ALA A 237 6.29 6.62 4.55
CA ALA A 237 6.68 5.30 4.99
C ALA A 237 5.98 4.92 6.32
N LEU A 238 5.61 3.65 6.46
CA LEU A 238 4.94 3.17 7.68
C LEU A 238 5.92 2.83 8.80
N TYR A 239 7.05 2.23 8.43
CA TYR A 239 8.11 1.74 9.31
C TYR A 239 9.41 2.54 9.15
N GLY A 240 9.36 3.66 8.43
CA GLY A 240 10.56 4.42 8.03
C GLY A 240 11.29 3.82 6.83
N GLU A 241 10.69 2.85 6.13
CA GLU A 241 11.22 2.27 4.89
C GLU A 241 11.44 3.30 3.78
N LYS A 242 12.43 3.03 2.94
CA LYS A 242 12.78 3.87 1.79
C LYS A 242 12.26 3.31 0.47
N LEU A 243 11.84 2.05 0.47
CA LEU A 243 11.37 1.35 -0.71
C LEU A 243 10.16 0.49 -0.37
N TRP A 244 9.18 0.52 -1.27
CA TRP A 244 8.21 -0.54 -1.45
C TRP A 244 8.59 -1.37 -2.66
N LEU A 245 8.60 -2.68 -2.47
CA LEU A 245 9.09 -3.67 -3.42
C LEU A 245 8.03 -4.77 -3.57
N THR A 246 7.93 -5.38 -4.74
CA THR A 246 7.22 -6.64 -4.90
C THR A 246 8.21 -7.75 -5.24
N GLY A 247 7.75 -9.00 -5.24
CA GLY A 247 8.57 -10.08 -5.78
C GLY A 247 7.93 -11.47 -5.68
N ALA A 248 8.74 -12.47 -5.99
CA ALA A 248 8.41 -13.87 -5.95
C ALA A 248 8.92 -14.53 -4.66
N ALA A 249 8.02 -15.06 -3.84
CA ALA A 249 8.41 -15.79 -2.64
C ALA A 249 8.50 -17.29 -2.93
N SER A 250 9.54 -17.94 -2.41
CA SER A 250 9.61 -19.41 -2.37
C SER A 250 8.45 -20.02 -1.60
N ASP A 251 8.04 -21.24 -1.93
CA ASP A 251 7.01 -21.98 -1.17
C ASP A 251 7.38 -22.09 0.33
N SER A 252 8.68 -22.22 0.63
CA SER A 252 9.19 -22.23 2.00
C SER A 252 9.02 -20.90 2.73
N LEU A 253 9.15 -19.78 2.02
CA LEU A 253 8.87 -18.45 2.57
C LEU A 253 7.37 -18.19 2.67
N THR A 254 6.56 -18.66 1.71
CA THR A 254 5.09 -18.53 1.73
C THR A 254 4.49 -19.13 2.99
N ARG A 255 4.98 -20.28 3.46
CA ARG A 255 4.55 -20.87 4.75
C ARG A 255 4.75 -19.94 5.96
N LEU A 256 5.69 -18.99 5.88
CA LEU A 256 5.91 -17.98 6.91
C LEU A 256 5.02 -16.75 6.73
N LEU A 257 4.63 -16.44 5.49
CA LEU A 257 3.75 -15.32 5.15
C LEU A 257 2.29 -15.63 5.47
N GLY A 258 1.89 -16.90 5.40
CA GLY A 258 0.53 -17.34 5.68
C GLY A 258 -0.38 -17.27 4.44
N PRO A 259 -1.71 -17.19 4.61
CA PRO A 259 -2.65 -17.22 3.51
C PRO A 259 -2.58 -15.96 2.63
N ASP A 260 -3.21 -16.04 1.45
CA ASP A 260 -3.41 -14.87 0.60
C ASP A 260 -4.20 -13.77 1.34
N SER A 261 -3.90 -12.52 1.01
CA SER A 261 -4.68 -11.35 1.40
C SER A 261 -5.76 -11.09 0.35
N ASP A 262 -6.95 -10.68 0.79
CA ASP A 262 -8.12 -10.51 -0.07
C ASP A 262 -7.96 -9.44 -1.16
N CYS A 263 -6.99 -8.52 -1.03
CA CYS A 263 -6.83 -7.36 -1.92
C CYS A 263 -6.02 -7.62 -3.18
N CYS A 264 -5.16 -8.63 -3.15
CA CYS A 264 -3.89 -8.56 -3.87
C CYS A 264 -3.61 -9.79 -4.71
N GLY A 265 -4.68 -10.50 -5.07
CA GLY A 265 -4.67 -11.70 -5.88
C GLY A 265 -4.47 -12.97 -5.06
N SER A 266 -4.39 -14.11 -5.73
CA SER A 266 -4.32 -15.43 -5.08
C SER A 266 -3.26 -16.34 -5.72
N ASP A 267 -2.70 -17.24 -4.91
CA ASP A 267 -1.75 -18.26 -5.36
C ASP A 267 -2.12 -19.62 -4.75
N GLY A 268 -3.09 -20.27 -5.39
CA GLY A 268 -3.58 -21.58 -4.99
C GLY A 268 -2.53 -22.70 -5.09
N ASP A 269 -1.55 -22.57 -5.98
CA ASP A 269 -0.54 -23.60 -6.21
C ASP A 269 0.69 -23.46 -5.29
N GLY A 270 0.99 -22.24 -4.82
CA GLY A 270 2.12 -21.91 -3.95
C GLY A 270 1.81 -21.86 -2.46
N GLY A 271 0.56 -22.12 -2.07
CA GLY A 271 0.13 -22.21 -0.67
C GLY A 271 -0.17 -20.86 -0.01
N GLY A 272 -0.48 -19.82 -0.79
CA GLY A 272 -0.94 -18.52 -0.30
C GLY A 272 0.10 -17.39 -0.34
N GLY A 273 -0.05 -16.42 0.56
CA GLY A 273 0.89 -15.32 0.80
C GLY A 273 0.78 -14.13 -0.14
N CYS A 274 -0.04 -14.16 -1.20
CA CYS A 274 -0.25 -13.00 -2.06
C CYS A 274 -0.72 -11.80 -1.26
N GLY A 275 -0.11 -10.64 -1.48
CA GLY A 275 -0.42 -9.44 -0.71
C GLY A 275 0.10 -9.42 0.73
N GLN A 276 0.88 -10.42 1.16
CA GLN A 276 1.57 -10.39 2.46
C GLN A 276 2.92 -9.69 2.32
N CYS A 277 3.36 -9.02 3.40
CA CYS A 277 4.57 -8.19 3.40
C CYS A 277 5.64 -8.65 4.40
N LEU A 278 6.89 -8.46 4.00
CA LEU A 278 8.05 -8.47 4.88
C LEU A 278 8.65 -7.08 4.98
N LEU A 279 9.11 -6.71 6.16
CA LEU A 279 10.09 -5.64 6.33
C LEU A 279 11.49 -6.26 6.26
N VAL A 280 12.34 -5.73 5.41
CA VAL A 280 13.69 -6.27 5.15
C VAL A 280 14.77 -5.21 5.26
N LYS A 281 15.99 -5.65 5.56
CA LYS A 281 17.23 -4.88 5.50
C LYS A 281 18.42 -5.78 5.19
N THR A 282 19.54 -5.22 4.79
CA THR A 282 20.77 -5.99 4.59
C THR A 282 21.98 -5.17 4.96
N ARG A 283 23.03 -5.83 5.48
CA ARG A 283 24.34 -5.19 5.69
C ARG A 283 25.20 -5.21 4.44
N GLU A 284 24.76 -5.92 3.40
CA GLU A 284 25.47 -6.10 2.13
C GLU A 284 25.04 -5.02 1.11
N SER A 285 24.89 -3.77 1.58
CA SER A 285 24.51 -2.61 0.79
C SER A 285 25.21 -1.33 1.27
N ASP A 286 25.27 -0.33 0.39
CA ASP A 286 25.81 1.00 0.70
C ASP A 286 24.97 1.72 1.78
N HIS A 287 23.69 1.34 1.91
CA HIS A 287 22.76 1.85 2.93
C HIS A 287 22.19 0.71 3.80
N PRO A 288 22.94 0.23 4.80
CA PRO A 288 22.53 -0.90 5.63
C PRO A 288 21.45 -0.57 6.68
N ASP A 289 21.21 0.72 6.90
CA ASP A 289 20.15 1.27 7.75
C ASP A 289 18.80 1.38 7.03
N TRP A 290 18.79 1.31 5.69
CA TRP A 290 17.55 1.38 4.92
C TRP A 290 16.69 0.13 5.16
N LEU A 291 15.43 0.40 5.46
CA LEU A 291 14.38 -0.60 5.48
C LEU A 291 13.65 -0.59 4.13
N ALA A 292 13.17 -1.76 3.71
CA ALA A 292 12.28 -1.90 2.57
C ALA A 292 11.11 -2.81 2.94
N VAL A 293 9.91 -2.50 2.44
CA VAL A 293 8.76 -3.42 2.53
C VAL A 293 8.65 -4.19 1.23
N VAL A 294 8.64 -5.52 1.29
CA VAL A 294 8.50 -6.39 0.12
C VAL A 294 7.18 -7.16 0.20
N MET A 295 6.31 -6.98 -0.79
CA MET A 295 5.04 -7.69 -0.93
C MET A 295 5.16 -8.88 -1.89
N LYS A 296 4.59 -10.03 -1.54
CA LYS A 296 4.54 -11.17 -2.48
C LYS A 296 3.48 -10.90 -3.55
N LYS A 297 3.93 -10.86 -4.81
CA LYS A 297 3.07 -10.78 -6.02
C LYS A 297 3.31 -11.92 -7.00
N ASN A 298 4.29 -12.77 -6.75
CA ASN A 298 4.59 -13.92 -7.57
C ASN A 298 5.02 -15.12 -6.71
N ARG A 299 4.99 -16.31 -7.30
CA ARG A 299 5.51 -17.53 -6.70
C ARG A 299 6.90 -17.82 -7.26
N CYS A 300 7.84 -18.22 -6.40
CA CYS A 300 9.09 -18.83 -6.83
C CYS A 300 9.07 -20.32 -6.51
N PRO A 301 8.69 -21.20 -7.46
CA PRO A 301 8.57 -22.61 -7.17
C PRO A 301 9.95 -23.27 -6.94
N PRO A 302 10.01 -24.45 -6.28
CA PRO A 302 11.26 -25.07 -5.87
C PRO A 302 12.18 -25.53 -7.01
N TRP A 303 11.66 -25.65 -8.24
CA TRP A 303 12.47 -25.93 -9.42
C TRP A 303 13.09 -24.68 -10.05
N SER A 304 12.70 -23.48 -9.61
CA SER A 304 13.34 -22.23 -9.99
C SER A 304 14.65 -22.05 -9.22
N ASN A 305 15.62 -21.39 -9.86
CA ASN A 305 16.96 -21.20 -9.31
C ASN A 305 16.92 -20.51 -7.92
N GLY A 306 17.38 -21.23 -6.88
CA GLY A 306 17.48 -20.72 -5.52
C GLY A 306 16.22 -20.85 -4.65
N CYS A 307 15.10 -21.33 -5.20
CA CYS A 307 13.80 -21.34 -4.54
C CYS A 307 13.41 -22.67 -3.89
N ASP A 308 14.33 -23.64 -3.86
CA ASP A 308 14.25 -24.88 -3.10
C ASP A 308 14.37 -24.67 -1.57
N LYS A 309 14.72 -23.45 -1.15
CA LYS A 309 14.89 -22.98 0.23
C LYS A 309 14.17 -21.67 0.46
N VAL A 310 14.26 -21.13 1.69
CA VAL A 310 13.70 -19.81 2.02
C VAL A 310 14.39 -18.73 1.19
N HIS A 311 13.67 -18.24 0.19
CA HIS A 311 14.16 -17.33 -0.84
C HIS A 311 13.11 -16.29 -1.23
N TYR A 312 13.57 -15.09 -1.57
CA TYR A 312 12.77 -14.00 -2.11
C TYR A 312 13.43 -13.41 -3.36
N ASP A 313 12.80 -13.58 -4.52
CA ASP A 313 13.25 -12.98 -5.77
C ASP A 313 12.57 -11.62 -5.95
N ILE A 314 13.30 -10.52 -5.84
CA ILE A 314 12.75 -9.16 -5.83
C ILE A 314 12.50 -8.68 -7.27
N ALA A 315 11.30 -8.16 -7.54
CA ALA A 315 10.99 -7.62 -8.86
C ALA A 315 11.65 -6.25 -9.04
N VAL A 316 12.72 -6.18 -9.85
CA VAL A 316 13.46 -4.95 -10.13
C VAL A 316 13.72 -4.81 -11.62
N PRO A 317 13.14 -3.79 -12.29
CA PRO A 317 13.39 -3.57 -13.71
C PRO A 317 14.85 -3.41 -14.07
N GLY A 318 15.28 -4.09 -15.13
CA GLY A 318 16.66 -4.06 -15.61
C GLY A 318 17.58 -5.09 -14.95
N PHE A 319 17.10 -5.84 -13.96
CA PHE A 319 17.90 -6.79 -13.19
C PHE A 319 17.64 -8.26 -13.53
N ASP A 320 16.94 -8.55 -14.61
CA ASP A 320 16.71 -9.92 -15.04
C ASP A 320 18.02 -10.61 -15.43
N ASN A 321 18.35 -11.72 -14.78
CA ASN A 321 19.53 -12.51 -15.14
C ASN A 321 19.13 -13.58 -16.16
N LEU A 322 19.37 -13.30 -17.45
CA LEU A 322 18.97 -14.16 -18.57
C LEU A 322 19.59 -15.56 -18.56
N GLN A 323 20.63 -15.82 -17.74
CA GLN A 323 21.16 -17.17 -17.56
C GLN A 323 20.17 -18.07 -16.79
N TYR A 324 19.40 -17.49 -15.87
CA TYR A 324 18.50 -18.21 -14.97
C TYR A 324 17.02 -17.92 -15.24
N SER A 325 16.72 -16.81 -15.92
CA SER A 325 15.35 -16.41 -16.27
C SER A 325 14.86 -17.19 -17.50
N THR A 326 13.97 -18.16 -17.27
CA THR A 326 13.36 -18.99 -18.33
C THR A 326 12.04 -18.44 -18.85
N ALA A 327 11.51 -17.37 -18.25
CA ALA A 327 10.16 -16.85 -18.49
C ALA A 327 10.13 -15.43 -19.06
N ASN A 328 11.27 -14.91 -19.55
CA ASN A 328 11.35 -13.55 -20.09
C ASN A 328 10.50 -13.39 -21.36
N VAL A 329 9.48 -12.54 -21.26
CA VAL A 329 8.57 -12.15 -22.35
C VAL A 329 8.63 -10.65 -22.65
N CYS A 330 9.67 -9.96 -22.19
CA CYS A 330 9.83 -8.52 -22.42
C CYS A 330 10.01 -8.23 -23.92
N GLY A 331 9.04 -7.54 -24.52
CA GLY A 331 9.01 -7.20 -25.94
C GLY A 331 8.51 -8.33 -26.83
N ASP A 332 8.02 -9.42 -26.24
CA ASP A 332 7.48 -10.55 -26.98
C ASP A 332 6.12 -10.18 -27.62
N HIS A 333 5.94 -10.53 -28.89
CA HIS A 333 4.75 -10.22 -29.68
C HIS A 333 3.49 -10.98 -29.24
N SER A 334 3.65 -12.05 -28.45
CA SER A 334 2.55 -12.77 -27.80
C SER A 334 1.94 -11.98 -26.64
N ARG A 335 2.60 -10.92 -26.16
CA ARG A 335 2.10 -10.05 -25.10
C ARG A 335 1.62 -8.71 -25.67
N SER A 336 0.72 -8.04 -24.94
CA SER A 336 0.48 -6.61 -25.12
C SER A 336 1.67 -5.83 -24.53
N ASP A 337 1.80 -4.54 -24.86
CA ASP A 337 3.00 -3.73 -24.56
C ASP A 337 3.56 -3.98 -23.14
N THR A 338 4.73 -4.62 -23.07
CA THR A 338 5.46 -4.92 -21.82
C THR A 338 6.37 -3.76 -21.39
N TYR A 339 6.29 -2.62 -22.09
CA TYR A 339 6.95 -1.35 -21.83
C TYR A 339 8.47 -1.33 -22.05
N ILE A 340 9.13 -2.48 -21.91
CA ILE A 340 10.55 -2.69 -22.16
C ILE A 340 10.80 -3.95 -23.00
N GLN A 341 12.03 -4.09 -23.50
CA GLN A 341 12.49 -5.19 -24.35
C GLN A 341 13.37 -6.15 -23.55
N ARG A 342 13.59 -7.37 -24.05
CA ARG A 342 14.44 -8.38 -23.40
C ARG A 342 15.86 -7.89 -23.05
N HIS A 343 16.47 -7.05 -23.89
CA HIS A 343 17.79 -6.49 -23.57
C HIS A 343 17.71 -5.42 -22.46
N HIS A 344 16.63 -4.64 -22.44
CA HIS A 344 16.37 -3.64 -21.39
C HIS A 344 16.14 -4.31 -20.02
N SER A 345 15.45 -5.45 -19.96
CA SER A 345 15.24 -6.17 -18.69
C SER A 345 16.52 -6.70 -18.06
N ALA A 346 17.60 -6.86 -18.83
CA ALA A 346 18.81 -7.55 -18.41
C ALA A 346 20.05 -6.66 -18.28
N ILE A 347 19.91 -5.33 -18.48
CA ILE A 347 21.03 -4.37 -18.46
C ILE A 347 21.89 -4.44 -17.19
N CYS A 348 21.33 -4.95 -16.09
CA CYS A 348 21.94 -5.05 -14.78
C CYS A 348 21.86 -6.46 -14.16
N GLY A 349 21.46 -7.49 -14.93
CA GLY A 349 21.30 -8.85 -14.41
C GLY A 349 22.58 -9.53 -13.92
N SER A 350 23.74 -9.07 -14.41
CA SER A 350 25.07 -9.62 -14.06
C SER A 350 26.01 -8.58 -13.41
N VAL A 351 25.50 -7.41 -13.04
CA VAL A 351 26.29 -6.37 -12.37
C VAL A 351 25.80 -6.20 -10.93
N ALA A 352 26.71 -5.88 -10.02
CA ALA A 352 26.31 -5.50 -8.67
C ALA A 352 25.34 -4.29 -8.74
N PRO A 353 24.18 -4.33 -8.04
CA PRO A 353 23.14 -3.31 -8.23
C PRO A 353 23.57 -1.86 -8.07
N ARG A 354 24.50 -1.57 -7.15
CA ARG A 354 25.09 -0.23 -7.00
C ARG A 354 25.74 0.35 -8.27
N HIS A 355 26.23 -0.51 -9.17
CA HIS A 355 26.88 -0.10 -10.43
C HIS A 355 25.95 -0.11 -11.64
N CYS A 356 24.67 -0.44 -11.45
CA CYS A 356 23.70 -0.50 -12.54
C CYS A 356 23.58 0.83 -13.29
N ASN A 357 23.40 0.79 -14.61
CA ASN A 357 23.09 1.97 -15.42
C ASN A 357 21.62 1.94 -15.89
N CYS A 358 20.72 2.34 -15.00
CA CYS A 358 19.28 2.40 -15.25
C CYS A 358 18.85 3.40 -16.34
N HIS A 359 19.72 4.32 -16.78
CA HIS A 359 19.37 5.27 -17.85
C HIS A 359 19.22 4.60 -19.22
N GLN A 360 19.64 3.34 -19.35
CA GLN A 360 19.37 2.50 -20.52
C GLN A 360 17.90 2.05 -20.61
N LEU A 361 17.12 2.17 -19.53
CA LEU A 361 15.68 1.92 -19.60
C LEU A 361 14.96 3.09 -20.28
N PRO A 362 13.97 2.80 -21.15
CA PRO A 362 13.21 3.84 -21.83
C PRO A 362 12.38 4.66 -20.84
N SER A 363 11.86 5.80 -21.30
CA SER A 363 11.06 6.71 -20.46
C SER A 363 10.03 7.55 -21.21
N GLY A 364 9.63 7.09 -22.40
CA GLY A 364 8.67 7.80 -23.24
C GLY A 364 7.28 7.84 -22.60
N THR A 365 6.85 6.74 -22.00
CA THR A 365 5.53 6.61 -21.37
C THR A 365 5.58 6.77 -19.84
N PRO A 366 4.45 7.07 -19.16
CA PRO A 366 4.36 7.02 -17.70
C PRO A 366 4.82 5.67 -17.12
N GLU A 367 4.45 4.57 -17.77
CA GLU A 367 4.80 3.19 -17.41
C GLU A 367 6.31 2.97 -17.49
N GLN A 368 6.94 3.39 -18.59
CA GLN A 368 8.39 3.32 -18.74
C GLN A 368 9.14 4.17 -17.70
N ARG A 369 8.61 5.35 -17.36
CA ARG A 369 9.18 6.18 -16.30
C ARG A 369 9.10 5.50 -14.93
N GLN A 370 7.96 4.91 -14.57
CA GLN A 370 7.82 4.17 -13.32
C GLN A 370 8.81 3.00 -13.24
N ILE A 371 8.96 2.25 -14.33
CA ILE A 371 9.92 1.15 -14.44
C ILE A 371 11.36 1.65 -14.26
N ARG A 372 11.75 2.74 -14.94
CA ARG A 372 13.09 3.33 -14.79
C ARG A 372 13.34 3.89 -13.40
N ASP A 373 12.35 4.58 -12.83
CA ASP A 373 12.45 5.15 -11.48
C ASP A 373 12.63 4.04 -10.44
N GLY A 374 11.96 2.90 -10.60
CA GLY A 374 12.14 1.74 -9.73
C GLY A 374 13.54 1.13 -9.82
N CYS A 375 14.11 1.03 -11.03
CA CYS A 375 15.52 0.64 -11.19
C CYS A 375 16.47 1.61 -10.44
N LEU A 376 16.26 2.92 -10.61
CA LEU A 376 17.09 3.94 -9.96
C LEU A 376 16.98 3.89 -8.43
N LEU A 377 15.77 3.70 -7.90
CA LEU A 377 15.54 3.59 -6.46
C LEU A 377 16.22 2.35 -5.86
N PHE A 378 16.10 1.20 -6.52
CA PHE A 378 16.77 -0.02 -6.07
C PHE A 378 18.30 0.08 -6.17
N LYS A 379 18.82 0.66 -7.26
CA LYS A 379 20.24 1.00 -7.37
C LYS A 379 20.69 1.88 -6.19
N ALA A 380 19.89 2.86 -5.80
CA ALA A 380 20.23 3.77 -4.70
C ALA A 380 20.30 3.06 -3.35
N TRP A 381 19.59 1.94 -3.15
CA TRP A 381 19.79 1.11 -1.95
C TRP A 381 21.21 0.51 -1.90
N GLY A 382 21.81 0.27 -3.07
CA GLY A 382 23.25 0.07 -3.19
C GLY A 382 23.72 -1.33 -2.82
N TRP A 383 22.96 -2.38 -3.15
CA TRP A 383 23.42 -3.76 -2.92
C TRP A 383 24.80 -4.02 -3.56
N HIS A 384 25.68 -4.64 -2.78
CA HIS A 384 27.08 -4.90 -3.16
C HIS A 384 27.20 -6.03 -4.21
N HIS A 385 26.21 -6.91 -4.30
CA HIS A 385 26.07 -7.97 -5.30
C HIS A 385 24.59 -8.33 -5.47
N GLY A 386 24.25 -9.09 -6.51
CA GLY A 386 22.85 -9.41 -6.85
C GLY A 386 22.16 -10.44 -5.94
N THR A 387 22.91 -11.06 -5.03
CA THR A 387 22.45 -12.18 -4.19
C THR A 387 22.71 -12.01 -2.69
N PRO A 388 22.34 -10.88 -2.07
CA PRO A 388 22.63 -10.66 -0.66
C PRO A 388 21.79 -11.54 0.26
N LYS A 389 22.21 -11.59 1.53
CA LYS A 389 21.35 -12.08 2.61
C LYS A 389 20.59 -10.92 3.24
N LEU A 390 19.29 -11.12 3.46
CA LEU A 390 18.42 -10.15 4.12
C LEU A 390 18.13 -10.61 5.56
N ASP A 391 18.12 -9.63 6.46
CA ASP A 391 17.34 -9.72 7.69
C ASP A 391 15.89 -9.36 7.35
N TYR A 392 14.92 -10.10 7.89
CA TYR A 392 13.52 -9.94 7.55
C TYR A 392 12.60 -10.20 8.74
N ARG A 393 11.40 -9.63 8.68
CA ARG A 393 10.28 -9.97 9.57
C ARG A 393 8.94 -9.76 8.88
N PRO A 394 7.93 -10.62 9.10
CA PRO A 394 6.57 -10.35 8.65
C PRO A 394 6.03 -9.07 9.30
N VAL A 395 5.35 -8.24 8.51
CA VAL A 395 4.71 -7.01 8.96
C VAL A 395 3.40 -6.79 8.19
N PRO A 396 2.44 -6.03 8.77
CA PRO A 396 1.33 -5.50 7.99
C PRO A 396 1.83 -4.70 6.78
N CYS A 397 1.20 -4.87 5.62
CA CYS A 397 1.53 -4.03 4.47
C CYS A 397 1.09 -2.57 4.70
N PRO A 398 1.92 -1.57 4.35
CA PRO A 398 1.50 -0.18 4.32
C PRO A 398 0.26 0.01 3.45
N ARG A 399 -0.77 0.71 3.95
CA ARG A 399 -2.05 0.87 3.25
C ARG A 399 -1.87 1.50 1.88
N ASN A 400 -1.09 2.56 1.78
CA ASN A 400 -0.83 3.25 0.52
C ASN A 400 -0.01 2.38 -0.44
N PHE A 401 0.78 1.42 0.07
CA PHE A 401 1.43 0.42 -0.78
C PHE A 401 0.40 -0.56 -1.34
N VAL A 402 -0.50 -1.08 -0.49
CA VAL A 402 -1.61 -1.94 -0.92
C VAL A 402 -2.47 -1.24 -1.97
N ASP A 403 -2.87 0.01 -1.73
CA ASP A 403 -3.70 0.79 -2.65
C ASP A 403 -3.02 1.00 -4.01
N TRP A 404 -1.69 1.02 -4.05
CA TRP A 404 -0.91 1.14 -5.27
C TRP A 404 -0.84 -0.17 -6.08
N VAL A 405 -0.80 -1.34 -5.42
CA VAL A 405 -0.54 -2.64 -6.06
C VAL A 405 -1.72 -3.62 -6.08
N ARG A 406 -2.84 -3.28 -5.42
CA ARG A 406 -4.01 -4.14 -5.31
C ARG A 406 -4.71 -4.39 -6.65
N VAL A 407 -5.51 -5.46 -6.67
CA VAL A 407 -6.44 -5.74 -7.76
C VAL A 407 -7.43 -4.57 -7.89
N GLY A 408 -7.74 -4.19 -9.14
CA GLY A 408 -8.53 -3.00 -9.47
C GLY A 408 -7.75 -1.69 -9.47
N LYS A 409 -6.44 -1.70 -9.10
CA LYS A 409 -5.54 -0.55 -9.29
C LYS A 409 -4.36 -0.84 -10.20
N ALA A 410 -3.63 -1.92 -9.93
CA ALA A 410 -2.47 -2.30 -10.74
C ALA A 410 -2.83 -3.29 -11.85
N PHE A 411 -3.74 -4.22 -11.52
CA PHE A 411 -4.16 -5.32 -12.38
C PHE A 411 -5.65 -5.61 -12.15
N ASP A 412 -6.39 -6.00 -13.19
CA ASP A 412 -7.78 -6.42 -13.09
C ASP A 412 -8.10 -7.58 -14.04
N GLN A 413 -9.39 -7.88 -14.21
CA GLN A 413 -9.85 -8.96 -15.10
C GLN A 413 -9.44 -8.82 -16.56
N ASN A 414 -9.05 -7.62 -17.00
CA ASN A 414 -8.58 -7.32 -18.35
C ASN A 414 -7.04 -7.19 -18.43
N GLY A 415 -6.32 -7.25 -17.31
CA GLY A 415 -4.88 -7.16 -17.25
C GLY A 415 -4.37 -5.92 -16.54
N VAL A 416 -3.21 -5.41 -16.98
CA VAL A 416 -2.54 -4.26 -16.36
C VAL A 416 -3.32 -2.97 -16.60
N LEU A 417 -3.57 -2.23 -15.53
CA LEU A 417 -4.18 -0.90 -15.58
C LEU A 417 -3.13 0.19 -15.86
N SER A 418 -3.46 1.17 -16.70
CA SER A 418 -2.53 2.24 -17.08
C SER A 418 -2.29 3.26 -15.96
N LEU A 419 -1.04 3.71 -15.83
CA LEU A 419 -0.66 4.79 -14.92
C LEU A 419 -1.22 6.16 -15.33
N ALA A 420 -1.60 6.34 -16.60
CA ALA A 420 -2.17 7.59 -17.10
C ALA A 420 -3.53 7.91 -16.47
N GLY A 421 -4.32 6.88 -16.11
CA GLY A 421 -5.63 7.05 -15.47
C GLY A 421 -5.58 7.63 -14.06
N VAL A 422 -4.44 7.51 -13.37
CA VAL A 422 -4.26 7.99 -11.99
C VAL A 422 -4.11 9.52 -11.93
N ARG A 423 -3.60 10.17 -13.00
CA ARG A 423 -3.41 11.62 -13.04
C ARG A 423 -4.68 12.41 -13.39
N ASN A 424 -5.63 11.82 -14.13
CA ASN A 424 -6.86 12.52 -14.51
C ASN A 424 -7.84 12.73 -13.34
N ALA A 425 -7.71 11.96 -12.26
CA ALA A 425 -8.45 12.22 -11.02
C ALA A 425 -7.90 13.45 -10.25
N SER A 426 -6.60 13.72 -10.33
CA SER A 426 -6.00 14.90 -9.70
C SER A 426 -6.17 16.19 -10.53
N LEU A 427 -6.30 16.09 -11.85
CA LEU A 427 -6.57 17.25 -12.71
C LEU A 427 -8.04 17.72 -12.67
N ALA A 428 -8.97 16.88 -12.22
CA ALA A 428 -10.36 17.28 -11.99
C ALA A 428 -10.57 18.07 -10.67
N LEU A 429 -9.57 18.09 -9.78
CA LEU A 429 -9.62 18.80 -8.49
C LEU A 429 -8.52 19.87 -8.33
N GLY A 430 -7.68 20.08 -9.34
CA GLY A 430 -6.62 21.09 -9.32
C GLY A 430 -7.11 22.46 -9.79
N GLY A 431 -7.77 23.21 -8.93
CA GLY A 431 -7.85 24.67 -9.09
C GLY A 431 -6.44 25.26 -9.15
N ALA A 432 -6.22 26.21 -10.05
CA ALA A 432 -4.94 26.90 -10.19
C ALA A 432 -4.45 27.44 -8.83
N PRO A 433 -3.16 27.29 -8.46
CA PRO A 433 -2.65 27.87 -7.23
C PRO A 433 -2.83 29.39 -7.26
N PRO A 434 -3.31 30.02 -6.16
CA PRO A 434 -3.36 31.48 -6.10
C PRO A 434 -1.94 32.03 -6.23
N ALA A 435 -1.80 33.09 -7.03
CA ALA A 435 -0.54 33.79 -7.23
C ALA A 435 0.02 34.25 -5.87
N LEU A 436 1.30 33.95 -5.62
CA LEU A 436 2.02 34.40 -4.43
C LEU A 436 1.98 35.94 -4.35
N PRO A 437 1.70 36.54 -3.17
CA PRO A 437 1.85 37.97 -2.99
C PRO A 437 3.33 38.37 -3.09
N PRO A 438 3.64 39.60 -3.56
CA PRO A 438 5.00 40.06 -3.70
C PRO A 438 5.70 40.15 -2.33
N ALA A 439 6.96 39.75 -2.29
CA ALA A 439 7.78 39.76 -1.08
C ALA A 439 7.87 41.17 -0.45
N PRO A 440 7.87 41.29 0.89
CA PRO A 440 8.03 42.56 1.57
C PRO A 440 9.47 43.07 1.44
N VAL A 441 9.58 44.35 1.10
CA VAL A 441 10.83 45.11 1.02
C VAL A 441 11.42 45.28 2.42
N PRO A 442 12.71 44.98 2.67
CA PRO A 442 13.31 45.25 3.97
C PRO A 442 13.45 46.76 4.21
N TRP A 443 12.81 47.25 5.27
CA TRP A 443 13.05 48.56 5.87
C TRP A 443 14.45 48.60 6.46
N SER A 444 15.37 49.36 5.85
CA SER A 444 16.58 49.81 6.51
C SER A 444 16.32 51.15 7.19
N GLY A 445 16.40 51.13 8.53
CA GLY A 445 16.39 52.31 9.37
C GLY A 445 17.60 53.21 9.09
N ARG A 446 17.33 54.52 9.11
CA ARG A 446 18.28 55.61 8.84
C ARG A 446 19.29 55.74 9.98
N HIS A 447 20.57 55.87 9.65
CA HIS A 447 21.48 56.75 10.39
C HIS A 447 22.18 57.68 9.40
N ALA A 448 22.20 58.96 9.75
CA ALA A 448 22.65 60.08 8.94
C ALA A 448 24.07 60.52 9.31
N ALA A 449 24.85 60.90 8.29
CA ALA A 449 26.00 61.82 8.19
C ALA A 449 26.93 61.27 7.09
N GLY A 450 27.49 62.00 6.12
CA GLY A 450 27.55 63.42 5.82
C GLY A 450 28.31 63.62 4.49
N ILE A 451 27.83 64.56 3.66
CA ILE A 451 28.59 65.60 2.93
C ILE A 451 29.82 65.19 2.05
N LEU A 452 29.66 65.27 0.71
CA LEU A 452 30.41 66.08 -0.31
C LEU A 452 30.57 65.35 -1.67
N GLY A 453 30.34 66.09 -2.77
CA GLY A 453 31.13 65.92 -4.01
C GLY A 453 30.40 65.64 -5.33
N LEU A 454 29.94 66.72 -5.98
CA LEU A 454 29.90 67.03 -7.43
C LEU A 454 30.25 65.94 -8.47
N GLY A 455 29.42 65.83 -9.52
CA GLY A 455 29.79 65.23 -10.81
C GLY A 455 28.63 65.17 -11.81
N LEU A 456 28.83 65.75 -12.99
CA LEU A 456 27.85 66.19 -13.99
C LEU A 456 27.73 65.21 -15.19
N LEU A 457 26.70 65.41 -16.05
CA LEU A 457 26.48 64.94 -17.44
C LEU A 457 25.78 63.57 -17.63
N ALA A 458 24.86 63.32 -18.57
CA ALA A 458 24.15 64.11 -19.58
C ALA A 458 22.97 63.27 -20.14
N LEU A 459 22.04 63.94 -20.82
CA LEU A 459 20.75 63.46 -21.38
C LEU A 459 20.86 62.71 -22.72
N ALA A 460 20.12 61.59 -22.85
CA ALA A 460 19.20 61.11 -23.93
C ALA A 460 19.62 61.13 -25.44
N PRO A 461 18.82 60.60 -26.42
CA PRO A 461 17.57 59.82 -26.39
C PRO A 461 17.45 58.62 -27.39
N LEU A 462 16.29 57.97 -27.27
CA LEU A 462 15.51 57.04 -28.10
C LEU A 462 15.69 57.02 -29.64
N SER A 463 15.42 55.86 -30.25
CA SER A 463 14.71 55.77 -31.53
C SER A 463 13.89 54.46 -31.66
N ARG A 464 12.63 54.63 -32.02
CA ARG A 464 11.65 53.60 -32.42
C ARG A 464 11.71 53.43 -33.94
N VAL A 465 11.57 52.21 -34.46
CA VAL A 465 10.98 51.95 -35.79
C VAL A 465 10.13 50.68 -35.73
N ALA A 466 8.99 50.74 -36.40
CA ALA A 466 7.85 49.83 -36.36
C ALA A 466 7.74 48.91 -37.61
N LEU A 467 7.08 47.76 -37.42
CA LEU A 467 6.09 47.07 -38.26
C LEU A 467 6.22 47.01 -39.80
N ARG A 468 6.16 45.78 -40.34
CA ARG A 468 5.24 45.26 -41.41
C ARG A 468 5.60 43.80 -41.73
N TRP A 469 4.76 42.80 -41.47
CA TRP A 469 3.68 42.23 -42.32
C TRP A 469 4.05 41.97 -43.79
N TRP A 470 4.12 40.69 -44.16
CA TRP A 470 3.82 40.23 -45.52
C TRP A 470 3.08 38.88 -45.51
N ARG A 471 2.05 38.79 -46.37
CA ARG A 471 1.14 37.66 -46.63
C ARG A 471 1.18 37.41 -48.14
N GLY A 472 1.06 36.15 -48.57
CA GLY A 472 0.84 35.73 -49.97
C GLY A 472 1.63 34.45 -50.27
N ARG A 473 1.10 33.21 -50.36
CA ARG A 473 -0.11 32.57 -50.93
C ARG A 473 0.11 32.07 -52.38
N HIS A 474 -0.14 30.76 -52.57
CA HIS A 474 -0.61 29.98 -53.76
C HIS A 474 0.32 29.00 -54.50
N GLY A 475 -0.27 27.82 -54.80
CA GLY A 475 0.08 26.81 -55.82
C GLY A 475 0.47 25.45 -55.20
N VAL A 476 -0.44 24.51 -54.89
CA VAL A 476 -1.20 23.58 -55.76
C VAL A 476 -0.30 22.72 -56.66
N GLU A 477 -0.16 21.43 -56.33
CA GLU A 477 -0.36 20.27 -57.23
C GLU A 477 -0.17 18.94 -56.45
N GLU A 478 -1.19 18.08 -56.53
CA GLU A 478 -1.23 16.62 -56.31
C GLU A 478 -1.40 15.97 -57.71
N PRO A 479 -1.51 14.65 -57.91
CA PRO A 479 -0.90 13.46 -57.26
C PRO A 479 -0.42 12.42 -58.31
N CYS A 480 0.12 11.26 -57.89
CA CYS A 480 0.17 9.95 -58.60
C CYS A 480 1.12 9.02 -57.81
N SER A 481 1.00 7.70 -57.74
CA SER A 481 -0.04 6.68 -57.96
C SER A 481 0.54 5.38 -57.36
N ALA A 482 -0.33 4.43 -57.05
CA ALA A 482 -0.01 3.09 -56.56
C ALA A 482 0.70 2.21 -57.61
N GLU A 483 1.43 1.19 -57.18
CA GLU A 483 1.36 -0.17 -57.76
C GLU A 483 1.96 -1.26 -56.86
N GLU A 484 1.36 -2.45 -56.99
CA GLU A 484 1.52 -3.69 -56.23
C GLU A 484 2.70 -4.56 -56.70
N GLY A 485 3.09 -5.58 -55.91
CA GLY A 485 4.06 -6.59 -56.38
C GLY A 485 4.44 -7.73 -55.41
N ARG A 486 3.54 -8.70 -55.24
CA ARG A 486 3.67 -10.16 -54.94
C ARG A 486 4.96 -10.81 -54.37
N LEU A 487 4.67 -11.72 -53.40
CA LEU A 487 5.13 -13.11 -53.15
C LEU A 487 6.62 -13.49 -53.22
N ILE A 488 7.08 -14.25 -52.19
CA ILE A 488 7.56 -15.65 -52.30
C ILE A 488 7.51 -16.31 -50.90
N MET A 489 6.94 -17.52 -50.83
CA MET A 489 7.07 -18.48 -49.73
C MET A 489 8.42 -19.20 -49.82
N GLN A 490 9.06 -19.45 -48.68
CA GLN A 490 9.65 -20.75 -48.30
C GLN A 490 9.83 -20.83 -46.80
#